data_AF-A0A497IDP5-F1
#
_entry.id   AF-A0A497IDP5-F1
#
_cell.length_a   1.000
_cell.length_b   1.000
_cell.length_c   1.000
_cell.angle_alpha   90.00
_cell.angle_beta   90.00
_cell.angle_gamma   90.00
#
_symmetry.space_group_name_H-M   'P 1'
#
loop_
_entity.id
_entity.type
_entity.pdbx_description
1 polymer ?
#
loop_
_entity_poly.entity_id
_entity_poly.type
_entity_poly.pdbx_seq_one_letter_code
_entity_poly.pdbx_strand_id
1 'polypeptide(L)'
;MPLIDEILDLAGYRREDLYVCLGCKICSSICVLNEIGIEANPRNFIINLIMEKEELRRDPLLKYCTGCYACTFFCPWEIKVPDMVRAARAALLPSHPFEQAFSSSLELFGRVYEPYLLFRLLPYFFRKGYLRLLVKGLPSFRLSLPKRVKTEGIFDREKK
;
A
#
# COMPACT_ATOMS: atom_id res chain seq x y z
N MET A 1 -4.45 14.92 -16.51
CA MET A 1 -4.37 13.48 -16.81
C MET A 1 -5.63 12.82 -16.26
N PRO A 2 -6.31 11.95 -17.01
CA PRO A 2 -7.42 11.16 -16.48
C PRO A 2 -6.95 10.35 -15.26
N LEU A 3 -7.79 10.25 -14.23
CA LEU A 3 -7.47 9.55 -12.97
C LEU A 3 -7.10 8.07 -13.20
N ILE A 4 -7.67 7.46 -14.24
CA ILE A 4 -7.36 6.09 -14.62
C ILE A 4 -5.93 5.95 -15.14
N ASP A 5 -5.43 6.90 -15.94
CA ASP A 5 -4.09 6.79 -16.54
C ASP A 5 -3.02 6.84 -15.46
N GLU A 6 -3.22 7.68 -14.44
CA GLU A 6 -2.36 7.70 -13.26
C GLU A 6 -2.35 6.35 -12.52
N ILE A 7 -3.52 5.73 -12.33
CA ILE A 7 -3.62 4.42 -11.67
C ILE A 7 -2.93 3.33 -12.51
N LEU A 8 -3.12 3.35 -13.82
CA LEU A 8 -2.52 2.36 -14.72
C LEU A 8 -0.99 2.53 -14.82
N ASP A 9 -0.51 3.77 -14.91
CA ASP A 9 0.93 4.07 -14.89
C ASP A 9 1.59 3.58 -13.59
N LEU A 10 0.96 3.82 -12.44
CA LEU A 10 1.44 3.32 -11.14
C LEU A 10 1.41 1.80 -11.03
N ALA A 11 0.51 1.14 -11.74
CA ALA A 11 0.41 -0.31 -11.81
C ALA A 11 1.35 -0.93 -12.86
N GLY A 12 1.96 -0.13 -13.74
CA GLY A 12 2.76 -0.61 -14.87
C GLY A 12 1.91 -1.23 -16.00
N TYR A 13 0.68 -0.74 -16.17
CA TYR A 13 -0.27 -1.17 -17.20
C TYR A 13 -0.57 -0.04 -18.17
N ARG A 14 -0.94 -0.39 -19.40
CA ARG A 14 -1.65 0.51 -20.32
C ARG A 14 -3.10 0.06 -20.46
N ARG A 15 -3.97 0.93 -20.98
CA ARG A 15 -5.40 0.61 -21.16
C ARG A 15 -5.60 -0.63 -22.03
N GLU A 16 -4.80 -0.78 -23.08
CA GLU A 16 -4.89 -1.87 -24.04
C GLU A 16 -4.60 -3.23 -23.41
N ASP A 17 -3.71 -3.24 -22.40
CA ASP A 17 -3.31 -4.46 -21.68
C ASP A 17 -4.49 -5.02 -20.85
N LEU A 18 -5.53 -4.23 -20.57
CA LEU A 18 -6.74 -4.69 -19.89
C LEU A 18 -7.85 -5.18 -20.82
N TYR A 19 -7.78 -4.86 -22.12
CA TYR A 19 -8.79 -5.27 -23.10
C TYR A 19 -8.78 -6.78 -23.40
N VAL A 20 -7.71 -7.47 -23.00
CA VAL A 20 -7.63 -8.95 -23.02
C VAL A 20 -8.59 -9.62 -22.03
N CYS A 21 -9.16 -8.86 -21.08
CA CYS A 21 -10.10 -9.40 -20.11
C CYS A 21 -11.41 -9.83 -20.76
N LEU A 22 -11.62 -11.15 -20.86
CA LEU A 22 -12.85 -11.74 -21.41
C LEU A 22 -14.06 -11.66 -20.45
N GLY A 23 -13.88 -11.17 -19.22
CA GLY A 23 -14.96 -11.06 -18.24
C GLY A 23 -15.46 -12.41 -17.67
N CYS A 24 -14.63 -13.46 -17.72
CA CYS A 24 -14.98 -14.84 -17.29
C CYS A 24 -15.24 -15.04 -15.79
N LYS A 25 -14.94 -14.04 -14.94
CA LYS A 25 -15.14 -14.03 -13.48
C LYS A 25 -14.36 -15.07 -12.65
N ILE A 26 -13.39 -15.80 -13.21
CA ILE A 26 -12.52 -16.73 -12.45
C ILE A 26 -11.86 -16.04 -11.25
N CYS A 27 -11.36 -14.82 -11.46
CA CYS A 27 -10.73 -14.00 -10.42
C CYS A 27 -11.67 -13.69 -9.24
N SER A 28 -12.99 -13.62 -9.48
CA SER A 28 -13.99 -13.39 -8.44
C SER A 28 -14.31 -14.69 -7.70
N SER A 29 -14.40 -15.82 -8.41
CA SER A 29 -14.64 -17.12 -7.79
C SER A 29 -13.53 -17.55 -6.82
N ILE A 30 -12.27 -17.23 -7.12
CA ILE A 30 -11.12 -17.63 -6.29
C ILE A 30 -10.78 -16.62 -5.17
N CYS A 31 -11.46 -15.48 -5.12
CA CYS A 31 -11.10 -14.45 -4.15
C CYS A 31 -11.49 -14.89 -2.73
N VAL A 32 -10.49 -15.10 -1.86
CA VAL A 32 -10.67 -15.50 -0.44
C VAL A 32 -11.57 -14.55 0.36
N LEU A 33 -11.71 -13.30 -0.09
CA LEU A 33 -12.61 -12.34 0.54
C LEU A 33 -14.08 -12.79 0.48
N ASN A 34 -14.47 -13.48 -0.60
CA ASN A 34 -15.84 -13.99 -0.74
C ASN A 34 -16.12 -15.11 0.26
N GLU A 35 -15.12 -15.91 0.62
CA GLU A 35 -15.26 -16.99 1.63
C GLU A 35 -15.51 -16.44 3.04
N ILE A 36 -14.94 -15.27 3.35
CA ILE A 36 -15.13 -14.58 4.64
C ILE A 36 -16.32 -13.62 4.65
N GLY A 37 -17.19 -13.68 3.64
CA GLY A 37 -18.44 -12.90 3.56
C GLY A 37 -18.28 -11.46 3.06
N ILE A 38 -17.14 -11.12 2.46
CA ILE A 38 -16.92 -9.82 1.82
C ILE A 38 -17.18 -9.98 0.33
N GLU A 39 -18.20 -9.32 -0.21
CA GLU A 39 -18.60 -9.37 -1.63
C GLU A 39 -17.56 -8.70 -2.55
N ALA A 40 -16.42 -9.34 -2.74
CA ALA A 40 -15.32 -8.83 -3.53
C ALA A 40 -15.38 -9.37 -4.96
N ASN A 41 -15.36 -8.47 -5.94
CA ASN A 41 -15.43 -8.84 -7.35
C ASN A 41 -14.30 -8.18 -8.16
N PRO A 42 -13.10 -8.79 -8.21
CA PRO A 42 -11.97 -8.32 -9.01
C PRO A 42 -12.31 -8.04 -10.48
N ARG A 43 -13.21 -8.82 -11.08
CA ARG A 43 -13.69 -8.57 -12.44
C ARG A 43 -14.46 -7.25 -12.55
N ASN A 44 -15.36 -6.97 -11.61
CA ASN A 44 -16.09 -5.71 -11.60
C ASN A 44 -15.17 -4.53 -11.29
N PHE A 45 -14.17 -4.71 -10.43
CA PHE A 45 -13.14 -3.69 -10.18
C PHE A 45 -12.42 -3.27 -11.46
N ILE A 46 -11.97 -4.22 -12.30
CA ILE A 46 -11.35 -3.91 -13.60
C ILE A 46 -12.29 -3.09 -14.49
N ILE A 47 -13.56 -3.47 -14.56
CA ILE A 47 -14.54 -2.76 -15.40
C ILE A 47 -14.83 -1.37 -14.86
N ASN A 48 -15.00 -1.23 -13.54
CA ASN A 48 -15.23 0.05 -12.90
C ASN A 48 -14.02 0.98 -13.09
N LEU A 49 -12.81 0.41 -13.10
CA LEU A 49 -11.58 1.14 -13.41
C LEU A 49 -11.59 1.64 -14.86
N ILE A 50 -11.77 0.75 -15.84
CA ILE A 50 -11.79 1.09 -17.29
C ILE A 50 -12.89 2.10 -17.63
N MET A 51 -14.06 1.96 -17.02
CA MET A 51 -15.22 2.82 -17.27
C MET A 51 -15.22 4.10 -16.42
N GLU A 52 -14.16 4.36 -15.65
CA GLU A 52 -14.03 5.52 -14.76
C GLU A 52 -15.24 5.73 -13.83
N LYS A 53 -15.79 4.63 -13.33
CA LYS A 53 -17.00 4.63 -12.51
C LYS A 53 -16.74 5.14 -11.10
N GLU A 54 -17.62 5.99 -10.58
CA GLU A 54 -17.51 6.51 -9.20
C GLU A 54 -17.56 5.39 -8.15
N GLU A 55 -18.25 4.29 -8.46
CA GLU A 55 -18.37 3.11 -7.61
C GLU A 55 -17.00 2.48 -7.28
N LEU A 56 -15.97 2.75 -8.09
CA LEU A 56 -14.60 2.30 -7.83
C LEU A 56 -14.12 2.73 -6.43
N ARG A 57 -14.46 3.94 -5.98
CA ARG A 57 -14.06 4.47 -4.67
C ARG A 57 -14.66 3.69 -3.49
N ARG A 58 -15.74 2.95 -3.73
CA ARG A 58 -16.46 2.14 -2.72
C ARG A 58 -16.18 0.65 -2.87
N ASP A 59 -15.31 0.26 -3.79
CA ASP A 59 -15.02 -1.14 -4.03
C ASP A 59 -14.38 -1.79 -2.79
N PRO A 60 -14.90 -2.94 -2.31
CA PRO A 60 -14.37 -3.61 -1.12
C PRO A 60 -12.90 -4.02 -1.26
N LEU A 61 -12.40 -4.22 -2.48
CA LEU A 61 -10.99 -4.53 -2.71
C LEU A 61 -10.07 -3.39 -2.25
N LEU A 62 -10.49 -2.13 -2.37
CA LEU A 62 -9.69 -1.00 -1.87
C LEU A 62 -9.45 -1.09 -0.37
N LYS A 63 -10.36 -1.69 0.40
CA LYS A 63 -10.23 -1.82 1.86
C LYS A 63 -9.63 -3.15 2.28
N TYR A 64 -10.03 -4.25 1.65
CA TYR A 64 -9.79 -5.60 2.17
C TYR A 64 -8.81 -6.44 1.36
N CYS A 65 -8.48 -6.06 0.11
CA CYS A 65 -7.53 -6.81 -0.70
C CYS A 65 -6.17 -6.90 0.01
N THR A 66 -5.71 -8.12 0.27
CA THR A 66 -4.42 -8.40 0.91
C THR A 66 -3.28 -8.51 -0.09
N GLY A 67 -3.57 -8.48 -1.38
CA GLY A 67 -2.58 -8.69 -2.43
C GLY A 67 -2.01 -10.10 -2.46
N CYS A 68 -2.85 -11.13 -2.30
CA CYS A 68 -2.41 -12.54 -2.32
C CYS A 68 -2.14 -13.10 -3.72
N TYR A 69 -2.46 -12.36 -4.79
CA TYR A 69 -2.27 -12.76 -6.20
C TYR A 69 -2.99 -14.03 -6.68
N ALA A 70 -3.89 -14.61 -5.88
CA ALA A 70 -4.69 -15.76 -6.32
C ALA A 70 -5.48 -15.46 -7.61
N CYS A 71 -6.08 -14.28 -7.72
CA CYS A 71 -6.81 -13.86 -8.92
C CYS A 71 -5.94 -13.76 -10.18
N THR A 72 -4.65 -13.45 -10.03
CA THR A 72 -3.69 -13.37 -11.14
C THR A 72 -3.24 -14.76 -11.57
N PHE A 73 -2.94 -15.64 -10.60
CA PHE A 73 -2.51 -17.01 -10.87
C PHE A 73 -3.53 -17.82 -11.68
N PHE A 74 -4.82 -17.67 -11.38
CA PHE A 74 -5.89 -18.35 -12.10
C PHE A 74 -6.39 -17.59 -13.34
N CYS A 75 -5.86 -16.39 -13.61
CA CYS A 75 -6.25 -15.63 -14.79
C CYS A 75 -5.55 -16.22 -16.04
N PRO A 76 -6.29 -16.63 -17.09
CA PRO A 76 -5.67 -17.12 -18.34
C PRO A 76 -4.78 -16.09 -19.03
N TRP A 77 -4.95 -14.80 -18.71
CA TRP A 77 -4.21 -13.67 -19.25
C TRP A 77 -3.29 -13.01 -18.21
N GLU A 78 -3.14 -13.63 -17.03
CA GLU A 78 -2.25 -13.17 -15.96
C GLU A 78 -2.44 -11.69 -15.56
N ILE A 79 -3.69 -11.19 -15.56
CA ILE A 79 -3.98 -9.81 -15.17
C ILE A 79 -3.66 -9.62 -13.68
N LYS A 80 -2.79 -8.66 -13.37
CA LYS A 80 -2.33 -8.34 -12.02
C LYS A 80 -3.29 -7.38 -11.32
N VAL A 81 -4.47 -7.89 -10.99
CA VAL A 81 -5.47 -7.11 -10.23
C VAL A 81 -4.94 -6.53 -8.91
N PRO A 82 -4.12 -7.24 -8.12
CA PRO A 82 -3.55 -6.67 -6.90
C PRO A 82 -2.74 -5.40 -7.13
N ASP A 83 -1.99 -5.30 -8.22
CA ASP A 83 -1.19 -4.12 -8.54
C ASP A 83 -2.08 -2.93 -8.87
N MET A 84 -3.14 -3.15 -9.65
CA MET A 84 -4.15 -2.12 -9.93
C MET A 84 -4.86 -1.67 -8.65
N VAL A 85 -5.19 -2.59 -7.74
CA VAL A 85 -5.78 -2.24 -6.44
C VAL A 85 -4.81 -1.41 -5.60
N ARG A 86 -3.52 -1.76 -5.58
CA ARG A 86 -2.48 -1.01 -4.86
C ARG A 86 -2.34 0.41 -5.43
N ALA A 87 -2.27 0.53 -6.75
CA ALA A 87 -2.20 1.82 -7.44
C ALA A 87 -3.46 2.66 -7.18
N ALA A 88 -4.65 2.05 -7.26
CA ALA A 88 -5.91 2.72 -6.97
C ALA A 88 -5.99 3.20 -5.50
N ARG A 89 -5.43 2.44 -4.54
CA ARG A 89 -5.33 2.91 -3.14
C ARG A 89 -4.48 4.18 -3.04
N ALA A 90 -3.32 4.19 -3.70
CA ALA A 90 -2.42 5.34 -3.67
C ALA A 90 -3.05 6.60 -4.30
N ALA A 91 -3.81 6.44 -5.40
CA ALA A 91 -4.45 7.55 -6.09
C ALA A 91 -5.77 8.04 -5.42
N LEU A 92 -6.56 7.13 -4.85
CA LEU A 92 -7.92 7.42 -4.39
C LEU A 92 -8.04 7.66 -2.89
N LEU A 93 -7.20 7.01 -2.08
CA LEU A 93 -7.30 7.06 -0.62
C LEU A 93 -6.32 8.08 -0.05
N PRO A 94 -6.71 8.81 1.01
CA PRO A 94 -5.77 9.69 1.69
C PRO A 94 -4.67 8.85 2.35
N SER A 95 -3.42 9.28 2.21
CA SER A 95 -2.29 8.65 2.88
C SER A 95 -2.47 8.67 4.39
N HIS A 96 -2.21 7.54 5.04
CA HIS A 96 -2.32 7.47 6.49
C HIS A 96 -1.23 8.34 7.13
N PRO A 97 -1.47 9.01 8.27
CA PRO A 97 -0.44 9.82 8.94
C PRO A 97 0.87 9.06 9.21
N PHE A 98 0.78 7.74 9.42
CA PHE A 98 1.94 6.85 9.53
C PHE A 98 2.79 6.84 8.26
N GLU A 99 2.16 6.69 7.10
CA GLU A 99 2.85 6.65 5.81
C GLU A 99 3.57 7.96 5.52
N GLN A 100 2.93 9.10 5.81
CA GLN A 100 3.56 10.41 5.70
C GLN A 100 4.75 10.55 6.65
N ALA A 101 4.60 10.16 7.92
CA ALA A 101 5.70 10.20 8.88
C ALA A 101 6.87 9.26 8.48
N PHE A 102 6.54 8.10 7.92
CA PHE A 102 7.50 7.12 7.43
C PHE A 102 8.27 7.66 6.21
N SER A 103 7.58 8.16 5.17
CA SER A 103 8.21 8.74 3.99
C SER A 103 9.11 9.92 4.36
N SER A 104 8.62 10.85 5.19
CA SER A 104 9.43 11.97 5.65
C SER A 104 10.66 11.53 6.46
N SER A 105 10.59 10.42 7.20
CA SER A 105 11.77 9.89 7.89
C SER A 105 12.84 9.41 6.91
N LEU A 106 12.43 8.73 5.84
CA LEU A 106 13.34 8.24 4.82
C LEU A 106 13.96 9.40 4.04
N GLU A 107 13.17 10.39 3.64
CA GLU A 107 13.63 11.59 2.93
C GLU A 107 14.64 12.40 3.75
N LEU A 108 14.42 12.54 5.06
CA LEU A 108 15.28 13.35 5.93
C LEU A 108 16.55 12.62 6.40
N PHE A 109 16.43 11.33 6.75
CA PHE A 109 17.51 10.60 7.43
C PHE A 109 18.13 9.48 6.60
N GLY A 110 17.57 9.18 5.42
CA GLY A 110 17.96 8.01 4.61
C GLY A 110 17.67 6.66 5.28
N ARG A 111 16.96 6.67 6.42
CA ARG A 111 16.61 5.49 7.22
C ARG A 111 15.39 5.76 8.08
N VAL A 112 14.75 4.69 8.53
CA VAL A 112 13.66 4.78 9.51
C VAL A 112 14.25 5.21 10.85
N TYR A 113 13.84 6.39 11.33
CA TYR A 113 14.24 6.92 12.62
C TYR A 113 13.05 6.90 13.58
N GLU A 114 13.00 5.86 14.41
CA GLU A 114 11.85 5.54 15.27
C GLU A 114 11.44 6.71 16.18
N PRO A 115 12.35 7.47 16.82
CA PRO A 115 11.96 8.64 17.61
C PRO A 115 11.21 9.68 16.77
N TYR A 116 11.65 9.94 15.53
CA TYR A 116 10.98 10.90 14.66
C TYR A 116 9.57 10.44 14.28
N LEU A 117 9.38 9.17 13.92
CA LEU A 117 8.05 8.62 13.67
C LEU A 117 7.16 8.74 14.92
N LEU A 118 7.68 8.38 16.10
CA LEU A 118 6.94 8.46 17.35
C LEU A 118 6.48 9.89 17.65
N PHE A 119 7.38 10.87 17.55
CA PHE A 119 7.05 12.28 17.80
C PHE A 119 6.05 12.83 16.77
N ARG A 120 6.17 12.46 15.50
CA ARG A 120 5.25 12.92 14.45
C ARG A 120 3.86 12.27 14.56
N LEU A 121 3.79 11.04 15.05
CA LEU A 121 2.53 10.32 15.27
C LEU A 121 1.93 10.55 16.66
N LEU A 122 2.67 11.19 17.56
CA LEU A 122 2.23 11.52 18.91
C LEU A 122 0.83 12.17 18.95
N PRO A 123 0.52 13.21 18.14
CA PRO A 123 -0.82 13.83 18.15
C PRO A 123 -1.93 12.85 17.73
N TYR A 124 -1.63 11.93 16.82
CA TYR A 124 -2.56 10.90 16.37
C TYR A 124 -2.84 9.88 17.48
N PHE A 125 -1.81 9.46 18.22
CA PHE A 125 -1.96 8.56 19.36
C PHE A 125 -2.77 9.18 20.50
N PHE A 126 -2.58 10.47 20.77
CA PHE A 126 -3.37 11.20 21.77
C PHE A 126 -4.84 11.30 21.41
N ARG A 127 -5.18 11.58 20.14
CA ARG A 127 -6.58 11.76 19.71
C ARG A 127 -7.41 10.48 19.67
N LYS A 128 -6.82 9.33 19.36
CA LYS A 128 -7.55 8.06 19.13
C LYS A 128 -7.57 7.11 20.34
N GLY A 129 -7.12 7.56 21.52
CA GLY A 129 -7.14 6.74 22.74
C GLY A 129 -6.08 5.62 22.78
N TYR A 130 -5.11 5.64 21.86
CA TYR A 130 -4.02 4.65 21.79
C TYR A 130 -3.03 4.74 22.97
N LEU A 131 -3.10 5.78 23.80
CA LEU A 131 -2.29 5.85 25.03
C LEU A 131 -2.49 4.63 25.94
N ARG A 132 -3.69 4.04 25.95
CA ARG A 132 -3.96 2.83 26.74
C ARG A 132 -3.12 1.63 26.27
N LEU A 133 -2.69 1.60 25.00
CA LEU A 133 -1.79 0.57 24.47
C LEU A 133 -0.31 0.83 24.82
N LEU A 134 0.09 2.10 24.92
CA LEU A 134 1.43 2.48 25.38
C LEU A 134 1.71 1.94 26.79
N VAL A 135 0.70 1.99 27.68
CA VAL A 135 0.81 1.43 29.04
C VAL A 135 1.07 -0.08 29.04
N LYS A 136 0.53 -0.82 28.06
CA LYS A 136 0.79 -2.26 27.89
C LYS A 136 2.18 -2.57 27.32
N GLY A 137 2.78 -1.63 26.56
CA GLY A 137 4.09 -1.78 25.92
C GLY A 137 5.28 -1.32 26.77
N LEU A 138 5.05 -0.59 27.87
CA LEU A 138 6.08 -0.11 28.79
C LEU A 138 7.11 -1.17 29.25
N PRO A 139 6.72 -2.43 29.55
CA PRO A 139 7.68 -3.45 29.96
C PRO A 139 8.68 -3.84 28.86
N SER A 140 8.34 -3.62 27.59
CA SER A 140 9.12 -4.01 26.42
C SER A 140 9.93 -2.87 25.80
N PHE A 141 9.78 -1.63 26.29
CA PHE A 141 10.38 -0.46 25.69
C PHE A 141 11.86 -0.31 26.09
N ARG A 142 12.77 -0.99 25.37
CA ARG A 142 14.22 -0.70 25.43
C ARG A 142 14.55 0.36 24.39
N LEU A 143 14.84 1.58 24.85
CA LEU A 143 15.32 2.68 24.02
C LEU A 143 16.74 2.36 23.54
N SER A 144 16.84 1.70 22.38
CA SER A 144 18.11 1.47 21.70
C SER A 144 18.45 2.72 20.92
N LEU A 145 19.22 3.62 21.53
CA LEU A 145 19.72 4.81 20.85
C LEU A 145 20.50 4.38 19.59
N PRO A 146 20.35 5.10 18.46
CA PRO A 146 21.10 4.78 17.25
C PRO A 146 22.59 4.86 17.56
N LYS A 147 23.29 3.73 17.51
CA LYS A 147 24.75 3.75 17.54
C LYS A 147 25.21 4.60 16.37
N ARG A 148 26.05 5.61 16.62
CA ARG A 148 26.71 6.39 15.56
C ARG A 148 27.32 5.38 14.59
N VAL A 149 26.93 5.46 13.32
CA VAL A 149 27.67 4.80 12.25
C VAL A 149 29.06 5.42 12.29
N LYS A 150 30.09 4.64 12.69
CA LYS A 150 31.48 5.10 12.59
C LYS A 150 31.75 5.35 11.11
N THR A 151 31.81 6.60 10.70
CA THR A 151 32.32 7.05 9.39
C THR A 151 33.85 6.95 9.35
N GLU A 152 34.44 5.94 9.96
CA GLU A 152 35.88 5.70 9.89
C GLU A 152 36.11 4.67 8.78
N GLY A 153 36.48 5.16 7.58
CA GLY A 153 37.17 4.35 6.57
C GLY A 153 36.46 4.07 5.24
N ILE A 154 35.25 4.58 4.96
CA ILE A 154 34.55 4.27 3.69
C ILE A 154 34.86 5.26 2.56
N PHE A 155 35.35 6.47 2.87
CA PHE A 155 35.60 7.54 1.86
C PHE A 155 37.08 7.84 1.55
N ASP A 156 38.03 6.99 1.96
CA ASP A 156 39.47 7.17 1.69
C ASP A 156 39.99 6.24 0.57
N ARG A 157 39.22 6.07 -0.51
CA ARG A 157 39.70 5.47 -1.75
C ARG A 157 39.36 6.34 -2.96
N GLU A 158 39.85 7.57 -2.96
CA GLU A 158 40.07 8.37 -4.18
C GLU A 158 40.84 9.64 -3.83
N LYS A 159 42.17 9.52 -3.62
CA LYS A 159 43.17 10.60 -3.82
C LYS A 159 44.60 10.11 -3.53
N LYS A 160 45.16 9.34 -4.46
CA LYS A 160 46.51 9.45 -5.06
C LYS A 160 46.91 8.16 -5.74
#